data_AF-A0A3B9T527-F1
#
_entry.id   AF-A0A3B9T527-F1
#
_cell.length_a   1.000
_cell.length_b   1.000
_cell.length_c   1.000
_cell.angle_alpha   90.00
_cell.angle_beta   90.00
_cell.angle_gamma   90.00
#
_symmetry.space_group_name_H-M   'P 1'
#
loop_
_entity.id
_entity.type
_entity.pdbx_description
1 polymer ?
#
loop_
_entity_poly.entity_id
_entity_poly.type
_entity_poly.pdbx_seq_one_letter_code
_entity_poly.pdbx_strand_id
1 'polypeptide(L)'
;GMLSFVIAFILVLIYMVLYYNRAGWIADIALITNILFIFGVLASLGAVLTLPGIAGIVLTLGMAVDANVIIYERIKEELRLGKGVRLAITDGYKNAYSAIIDGNVTTLLTAIVLYIFGSGPIQGFATTLIIGLLTSLFTSIFISRLIFTKLLDNNKAIKFSNSKTENFLSNTNFDFIGKRKIAYIFSGVLIVFGLGSLITKGLSYGVDFSGGRSYVIRFDDNVNTNDIRKALTASFGSAPEVKTFGPDRQVKVTTRFMIDEEGDNVDEIIQGKLFDALKPFYKKTINYQQFTSTDGENALIGILSLQKVGPTVVDEIVRGAVLAIFFALLIILGYITLRFKKWQYGVGGVISLTHDALVTLGLFSLFDGILPFSMEIDQAFIAAILTIIGYSINDTVIIFDRIRENMGLHKKASLKDNMNHAMNSTLGRTMNTAGTTLIVLLAIFILGGEIIRGFTFALLIGIAIGTYSSVFNAAPVAYDLLGGDKNKELADKIIKKI
;
A
#
# COMPACT_ATOMS: atom_id res chain seq x y z
N GLY A 1 5.84 -12.70 12.73
CA GLY A 1 4.41 -12.35 12.63
C GLY A 1 4.04 -11.29 13.64
N MET A 2 3.55 -11.67 14.83
CA MET A 2 3.11 -10.70 15.84
C MET A 2 4.24 -9.77 16.34
N LEU A 3 5.47 -10.29 16.46
CA LEU A 3 6.63 -9.48 16.86
C LEU A 3 6.94 -8.35 15.87
N SER A 4 6.84 -8.60 14.55
CA SER A 4 7.10 -7.55 13.54
C SER A 4 6.05 -6.45 13.58
N PHE A 5 4.80 -6.80 13.92
CA PHE A 5 3.74 -5.82 14.18
C PHE A 5 4.07 -4.93 15.38
N VAL A 6 4.46 -5.52 16.51
CA VAL A 6 4.82 -4.76 17.72
C VAL A 6 6.01 -3.84 17.46
N ILE A 7 7.02 -4.31 16.74
CA ILE A 7 8.19 -3.51 16.38
C ILE A 7 7.81 -2.35 15.45
N ALA A 8 7.05 -2.62 14.38
CA ALA A 8 6.53 -1.59 13.49
C ALA A 8 5.72 -0.53 14.26
N PHE A 9 4.87 -0.96 15.19
CA PHE A 9 4.08 -0.05 16.01
C PHE A 9 4.97 0.83 16.89
N ILE A 10 5.94 0.26 17.61
CA ILE A 10 6.89 1.02 18.43
C ILE A 10 7.68 2.04 17.59
N LEU A 11 8.09 1.66 16.38
CA LEU A 11 8.82 2.56 15.49
C LEU A 11 7.97 3.79 15.09
N VAL A 12 6.66 3.62 14.89
CA VAL A 12 5.75 4.76 14.63
C VAL A 12 5.68 5.69 15.83
N LEU A 13 5.49 5.15 17.03
CA LEU A 13 5.42 5.96 18.25
C LEU A 13 6.72 6.78 18.43
N ILE A 14 7.88 6.12 18.29
CA ILE A 14 9.18 6.78 18.35
C ILE A 14 9.28 7.89 17.31
N TYR A 15 8.91 7.60 16.05
CA TYR A 15 8.95 8.57 14.98
C TYR A 15 8.09 9.81 15.29
N MET A 16 6.85 9.61 15.76
CA MET A 16 5.93 10.71 16.04
C MET A 16 6.46 11.63 17.15
N VAL A 17 7.01 11.06 18.22
CA VAL A 17 7.64 11.84 19.30
C VAL A 17 8.88 12.57 18.80
N LEU A 18 9.73 11.91 18.01
CA LEU A 18 10.96 12.51 17.47
C LEU A 18 10.68 13.62 16.44
N TYR A 19 9.58 13.56 15.70
CA TYR A 19 9.26 14.58 14.70
C TYR A 19 8.44 15.74 15.28
N TYR A 20 7.41 15.44 16.08
CA TYR A 20 6.39 16.40 16.55
C TYR A 20 6.47 16.76 18.04
N ASN A 21 7.44 16.23 18.81
CA ASN A 21 7.61 16.53 20.23
C ASN A 21 6.32 16.25 21.04
N ARG A 22 5.80 17.21 21.82
CA ARG A 22 4.58 17.06 22.65
C ARG A 22 3.35 16.73 21.81
N ALA A 23 3.23 17.28 20.60
CA ALA A 23 2.15 16.90 19.69
C ALA A 23 2.28 15.44 19.24
N GLY A 24 3.50 14.91 19.11
CA GLY A 24 3.76 13.49 18.83
C GLY A 24 3.16 12.56 19.88
N TRP A 25 3.35 12.84 21.16
CA TRP A 25 2.72 12.07 22.25
C TRP A 25 1.19 12.07 22.19
N ILE A 26 0.58 13.16 21.75
CA ILE A 26 -0.88 13.26 21.60
C ILE A 26 -1.34 12.38 20.44
N ALA A 27 -0.61 12.39 19.33
CA ALA A 27 -0.86 11.49 18.21
C ALA A 27 -0.74 10.02 18.62
N ASP A 28 0.25 9.67 19.43
CA ASP A 28 0.47 8.32 19.93
C ASP A 28 -0.68 7.83 20.82
N ILE A 29 -1.21 8.71 21.70
CA ILE A 29 -2.40 8.38 22.50
C ILE A 29 -3.60 8.12 21.57
N ALA A 30 -3.79 8.95 20.54
CA ALA A 30 -4.85 8.73 19.56
C ALA A 30 -4.65 7.43 18.76
N LEU A 31 -3.41 7.06 18.45
CA LEU A 31 -3.06 5.82 17.74
C LEU A 31 -3.30 4.57 18.61
N ILE A 32 -2.91 4.60 19.89
CA ILE A 32 -3.21 3.53 20.85
C ILE A 32 -4.73 3.35 20.98
N THR A 33 -5.46 4.46 21.11
CA THR A 33 -6.93 4.45 21.17
C THR A 33 -7.53 3.86 19.89
N ASN A 34 -6.92 4.15 18.72
CA ASN A 34 -7.34 3.61 17.45
C ASN A 34 -7.23 2.08 17.41
N ILE A 35 -6.11 1.52 17.89
CA ILE A 35 -5.92 0.06 17.99
C ILE A 35 -7.02 -0.57 18.83
N LEU A 36 -7.33 0.02 19.99
CA LEU A 36 -8.39 -0.48 20.87
C LEU A 36 -9.75 -0.49 20.16
N PHE A 37 -10.07 0.56 19.40
CA PHE A 37 -11.30 0.60 18.62
C PHE A 37 -11.33 -0.40 17.47
N ILE A 38 -10.21 -0.57 16.74
CA ILE A 38 -10.12 -1.58 15.67
C ILE A 38 -10.44 -2.96 16.24
N PHE A 39 -9.76 -3.38 17.32
CA PHE A 39 -10.02 -4.68 17.93
C PHE A 39 -11.41 -4.78 18.55
N GLY A 40 -11.91 -3.71 19.17
CA GLY A 40 -13.27 -3.66 19.73
C GLY A 40 -14.35 -3.86 18.67
N VAL A 41 -14.23 -3.20 17.52
CA VAL A 41 -15.18 -3.33 16.40
C VAL A 41 -15.05 -4.70 15.74
N LEU A 42 -13.83 -5.19 15.49
CA LEU A 42 -13.62 -6.53 14.92
C LEU A 42 -14.22 -7.63 15.81
N ALA A 43 -13.98 -7.56 17.12
CA ALA A 43 -14.55 -8.49 18.09
C ALA A 43 -16.09 -8.39 18.12
N SER A 44 -16.64 -7.18 18.09
CA SER A 44 -18.10 -6.97 18.10
C SER A 44 -18.80 -7.50 16.85
N LEU A 45 -18.12 -7.51 15.70
CA LEU A 45 -18.66 -8.02 14.44
C LEU A 45 -18.39 -9.53 14.25
N GLY A 46 -17.65 -10.17 15.14
CA GLY A 46 -17.17 -11.54 14.93
C GLY A 46 -16.27 -11.68 13.70
N ALA A 47 -15.58 -10.60 13.32
CA ALA A 47 -14.76 -10.57 12.12
C ALA A 47 -13.52 -11.45 12.27
N VAL A 48 -13.26 -12.30 11.28
CA VAL A 48 -12.11 -13.20 11.29
C VAL A 48 -10.82 -12.43 11.00
N LEU A 49 -9.83 -12.55 11.88
CA LEU A 49 -8.52 -11.93 11.71
C LEU A 49 -7.60 -12.83 10.86
N THR A 50 -7.60 -12.61 9.55
CA THR A 50 -6.70 -13.32 8.62
C THR A 50 -5.30 -12.69 8.59
N LEU A 51 -4.31 -13.40 8.02
CA LEU A 51 -2.96 -12.83 7.85
C LEU A 51 -2.96 -11.53 7.01
N PRO A 52 -3.66 -11.45 5.86
CA PRO A 52 -3.89 -10.17 5.19
C PRO A 52 -4.65 -9.17 6.06
N GLY A 53 -5.66 -9.61 6.83
CA GLY A 53 -6.35 -8.77 7.81
C GLY A 53 -5.40 -8.06 8.78
N ILE A 54 -4.42 -8.79 9.34
CA ILE A 54 -3.36 -8.24 10.19
C ILE A 54 -2.54 -7.20 9.42
N ALA A 55 -2.15 -7.50 8.18
CA ALA A 55 -1.42 -6.56 7.33
C ALA A 55 -2.22 -5.26 7.08
N GLY A 56 -3.54 -5.36 6.93
CA GLY A 56 -4.46 -4.23 6.86
C GLY A 56 -4.44 -3.38 8.14
N ILE A 57 -4.45 -4.02 9.32
CA ILE A 57 -4.28 -3.31 10.60
C ILE A 57 -2.95 -2.56 10.61
N VAL A 58 -1.84 -3.22 10.25
CA VAL A 58 -0.53 -2.56 10.33
C VAL A 58 -0.41 -1.39 9.36
N LEU A 59 -0.94 -1.53 8.15
CA LEU A 59 -1.02 -0.44 7.20
C LEU A 59 -1.86 0.72 7.77
N THR A 60 -3.03 0.43 8.36
CA THR A 60 -3.84 1.47 9.00
C THR A 60 -3.12 2.15 10.16
N LEU A 61 -2.12 1.54 10.80
CA LEU A 61 -1.29 2.25 11.78
C LEU A 61 -0.37 3.29 11.15
N GLY A 62 0.27 2.93 10.04
CA GLY A 62 1.07 3.88 9.25
C GLY A 62 0.21 5.03 8.72
N MET A 63 -1.02 4.73 8.32
CA MET A 63 -1.97 5.75 7.82
C MET A 63 -2.70 6.51 8.94
N ALA A 64 -2.92 5.94 10.12
CA ALA A 64 -3.68 6.59 11.20
C ALA A 64 -2.94 7.81 11.77
N VAL A 65 -1.62 7.87 11.63
CA VAL A 65 -0.83 9.07 11.96
C VAL A 65 -0.91 10.15 10.87
N ASP A 66 -1.33 9.83 9.64
CA ASP A 66 -1.45 10.78 8.52
C ASP A 66 -2.35 11.96 8.91
N ALA A 67 -3.58 11.70 9.34
CA ALA A 67 -4.50 12.76 9.76
C ALA A 67 -3.89 13.68 10.85
N ASN A 68 -3.14 13.13 11.80
CA ASN A 68 -2.43 13.93 12.81
C ASN A 68 -1.31 14.78 12.19
N VAL A 69 -0.50 14.21 11.30
CA VAL A 69 0.53 14.92 10.52
C VAL A 69 -0.08 16.10 9.76
N ILE A 70 -1.21 15.87 9.07
CA ILE A 70 -1.93 16.89 8.32
C ILE A 70 -2.37 18.04 9.21
N ILE A 71 -2.99 17.72 10.35
CA ILE A 71 -3.42 18.70 11.34
C ILE A 71 -2.21 19.49 11.86
N TYR A 72 -1.11 18.82 12.19
CA TYR A 72 0.07 19.45 12.80
C TYR A 72 0.82 20.34 11.81
N GLU A 73 0.97 19.93 10.56
CA GLU A 73 1.53 20.80 9.53
C GLU A 73 0.64 22.02 9.30
N ARG A 74 -0.68 21.87 9.29
CA ARG A 74 -1.58 23.04 9.18
C ARG A 74 -1.46 23.96 10.38
N ILE A 75 -1.40 23.42 11.61
CA ILE A 75 -1.18 24.24 12.82
C ILE A 75 0.17 24.97 12.73
N LYS A 76 1.23 24.33 12.25
CA LYS A 76 2.53 24.97 12.03
C LYS A 76 2.45 26.10 11.00
N GLU A 77 1.70 25.94 9.91
CA GLU A 77 1.43 27.03 8.96
C GLU A 77 0.75 28.22 9.67
N GLU A 78 -0.30 27.98 10.44
CA GLU A 78 -1.02 29.03 11.18
C GLU A 78 -0.15 29.73 12.24
N LEU A 79 0.74 28.98 12.91
CA LEU A 79 1.71 29.53 13.86
C LEU A 79 2.76 30.41 13.17
N ARG A 80 3.24 30.02 11.98
CA ARG A 80 4.18 30.82 11.17
C ARG A 80 3.57 32.14 10.68
N LEU A 81 2.24 32.18 10.54
CA LEU A 81 1.51 33.43 10.29
C LEU A 81 1.38 34.33 11.53
N GLY A 82 2.01 33.97 12.65
CA GLY A 82 2.05 34.77 13.88
C GLY A 82 0.84 34.59 14.80
N LYS A 83 -0.04 33.63 14.54
CA LYS A 83 -1.21 33.37 15.39
C LYS A 83 -0.81 32.78 16.74
N GLY A 84 -1.54 33.14 17.79
CA GLY A 84 -1.39 32.52 19.11
C GLY A 84 -1.81 31.04 19.10
N VAL A 85 -1.19 30.22 19.94
CA VAL A 85 -1.32 28.74 19.94
C VAL A 85 -2.77 28.25 19.96
N ARG A 86 -3.65 28.86 20.78
CA ARG A 86 -5.07 28.45 20.88
C ARG A 86 -5.83 28.70 19.57
N LEU A 87 -5.58 29.84 18.92
CA LEU A 87 -6.20 30.18 17.63
C LEU A 87 -5.63 29.30 16.51
N ALA A 88 -4.31 29.12 16.48
CA ALA A 88 -3.63 28.28 15.49
C ALA A 88 -4.12 26.82 15.53
N ILE A 89 -4.35 26.25 16.73
CA ILE A 89 -4.96 24.92 16.88
C ILE A 89 -6.38 24.91 16.31
N THR A 90 -7.21 25.88 16.68
CA THR A 90 -8.61 25.94 16.23
C THR A 90 -8.73 26.05 14.70
N ASP A 91 -7.97 26.97 14.11
CA ASP A 91 -7.92 27.17 12.66
C ASP A 91 -7.27 25.97 11.95
N GLY A 92 -6.25 25.38 12.57
CA GLY A 92 -5.58 24.18 12.09
C GLY A 92 -6.55 23.03 11.85
N TYR A 93 -7.36 22.66 12.86
CA TYR A 93 -8.40 21.64 12.71
C TYR A 93 -9.45 22.01 11.68
N LYS A 94 -9.94 23.26 11.70
CA LYS A 94 -10.99 23.73 10.77
C LYS A 94 -10.54 23.64 9.32
N ASN A 95 -9.32 24.06 9.03
CA ASN A 95 -8.77 24.11 7.67
C ASN A 95 -8.28 22.73 7.21
N ALA A 96 -7.78 21.88 8.11
CA ALA A 96 -7.34 20.53 7.79
C ALA A 96 -8.51 19.55 7.54
N TYR A 97 -9.68 19.79 8.11
CA TYR A 97 -10.81 18.85 8.10
C TYR A 97 -11.21 18.37 6.70
N SER A 98 -11.34 19.29 5.73
CA SER A 98 -11.71 18.91 4.36
C SER A 98 -10.64 18.04 3.71
N ALA A 99 -9.36 18.36 3.89
CA ALA A 99 -8.27 17.59 3.28
C ALA A 99 -8.15 16.19 3.89
N ILE A 100 -8.42 16.03 5.20
CA ILE A 100 -8.41 14.73 5.88
C ILE A 100 -9.56 13.85 5.40
N ILE A 101 -10.77 14.42 5.27
CA ILE A 101 -11.91 13.68 4.75
C ILE A 101 -11.67 13.29 3.30
N ASP A 102 -11.26 14.24 2.46
CA ASP A 102 -11.08 13.98 1.03
C ASP A 102 -10.05 12.86 0.80
N GLY A 103 -8.94 12.88 1.53
CA GLY A 103 -7.89 11.87 1.46
C GLY A 103 -8.30 10.47 1.94
N ASN A 104 -9.12 10.40 2.98
CA ASN A 104 -9.61 9.12 3.50
C ASN A 104 -10.81 8.58 2.70
N VAL A 105 -11.64 9.45 2.12
CA VAL A 105 -12.81 9.03 1.32
C VAL A 105 -12.37 8.23 0.11
N THR A 106 -11.32 8.64 -0.62
CA THR A 106 -10.84 7.86 -1.77
C THR A 106 -10.33 6.48 -1.36
N THR A 107 -9.57 6.41 -0.26
CA THR A 107 -9.06 5.15 0.28
C THR A 107 -10.22 4.24 0.75
N LEU A 108 -11.21 4.83 1.42
CA LEU A 108 -12.42 4.13 1.87
C LEU A 108 -13.22 3.58 0.68
N LEU A 109 -13.36 4.35 -0.40
CA LEU A 109 -14.02 3.91 -1.63
C LEU A 109 -13.30 2.70 -2.23
N THR A 110 -11.97 2.73 -2.34
CA THR A 110 -11.20 1.55 -2.78
C THR A 110 -11.35 0.36 -1.84
N ALA A 111 -11.39 0.59 -0.53
CA ALA A 111 -11.57 -0.49 0.45
C ALA A 111 -12.98 -1.11 0.35
N ILE A 112 -14.01 -0.31 0.08
CA ILE A 112 -15.37 -0.80 -0.18
C ILE A 112 -15.42 -1.64 -1.46
N VAL A 113 -14.77 -1.19 -2.54
CA VAL A 113 -14.67 -1.96 -3.78
C VAL A 113 -13.95 -3.29 -3.53
N LEU A 114 -12.85 -3.28 -2.77
CA LEU A 114 -12.15 -4.48 -2.32
C LEU A 114 -13.05 -5.42 -1.50
N TYR A 115 -13.89 -4.88 -0.62
CA TYR A 115 -14.80 -5.68 0.19
C TYR A 115 -15.88 -6.36 -0.66
N ILE A 116 -16.44 -5.64 -1.64
CA ILE A 116 -17.53 -6.14 -2.50
C ILE A 116 -17.02 -7.17 -3.52
N PHE A 117 -15.89 -6.90 -4.17
CA PHE A 117 -15.37 -7.72 -5.28
C PHE A 117 -14.26 -8.68 -4.87
N GLY A 118 -13.65 -8.49 -3.69
CA GLY A 118 -12.65 -9.40 -3.15
C GLY A 118 -13.28 -10.68 -2.60
N SER A 119 -12.46 -11.72 -2.48
CA SER A 119 -12.82 -13.01 -1.90
C SER A 119 -11.96 -13.35 -0.68
N GLY A 120 -12.50 -14.14 0.25
CA GLY A 120 -11.75 -14.77 1.35
C GLY A 120 -10.75 -13.84 2.07
N PRO A 121 -9.43 -14.04 1.93
CA PRO A 121 -8.43 -13.20 2.58
C PRO A 121 -8.47 -11.71 2.20
N ILE A 122 -8.87 -11.37 0.97
CA ILE A 122 -9.00 -9.98 0.51
C ILE A 122 -10.10 -9.26 1.28
N GLN A 123 -11.24 -9.93 1.51
CA GLN A 123 -12.35 -9.36 2.29
C GLN A 123 -11.95 -9.09 3.73
N GLY A 124 -11.15 -9.99 4.33
CA GLY A 124 -10.58 -9.79 5.66
C GLY A 124 -9.67 -8.55 5.72
N PHE A 125 -8.80 -8.36 4.73
CA PHE A 125 -7.98 -7.15 4.59
C PHE A 125 -8.83 -5.89 4.40
N ALA A 126 -9.83 -5.94 3.51
CA ALA A 126 -10.72 -4.81 3.24
C ALA A 126 -11.51 -4.40 4.49
N THR A 127 -11.99 -5.38 5.27
CA THR A 127 -12.72 -5.15 6.51
C THR A 127 -11.85 -4.43 7.55
N THR A 128 -10.62 -4.89 7.77
CA THR A 128 -9.71 -4.24 8.73
C THR A 128 -9.29 -2.85 8.25
N LEU A 129 -9.10 -2.66 6.95
CA LEU A 129 -8.81 -1.34 6.35
C LEU A 129 -9.98 -0.36 6.53
N ILE A 130 -11.22 -0.76 6.21
CA ILE A 130 -12.42 0.08 6.38
C ILE A 130 -12.58 0.51 7.84
N ILE A 131 -12.53 -0.46 8.76
CA ILE A 131 -12.66 -0.18 10.20
C ILE A 131 -11.56 0.76 10.65
N GLY A 132 -10.30 0.46 10.31
CA GLY A 132 -9.16 1.27 10.71
C GLY A 132 -9.19 2.69 10.14
N LEU A 133 -9.68 2.90 8.91
CA LEU A 133 -9.87 4.25 8.35
C LEU A 133 -10.95 5.03 9.11
N LEU A 134 -12.10 4.41 9.41
CA LEU A 134 -13.18 5.08 10.13
C LEU A 134 -12.80 5.39 11.58
N THR A 135 -12.19 4.44 12.29
CA THR A 135 -11.77 4.64 13.67
C THR A 135 -10.60 5.63 13.75
N SER A 136 -9.67 5.62 12.79
CA SER A 136 -8.54 6.57 12.78
C SER A 136 -9.00 7.99 12.48
N LEU A 137 -9.95 8.19 11.56
CA LEU A 137 -10.59 9.50 11.34
C LEU A 137 -11.20 10.03 12.63
N PHE A 138 -11.90 9.18 13.38
CA PHE A 138 -12.48 9.56 14.65
C PHE A 138 -11.41 9.91 15.70
N THR A 139 -10.41 9.06 15.92
CA THR A 139 -9.39 9.30 16.95
C THR A 139 -8.49 10.48 16.62
N SER A 140 -8.08 10.62 15.36
CA SER A 140 -7.21 11.72 14.90
C SER A 140 -7.88 13.08 14.95
N ILE A 141 -9.20 13.17 14.78
CA ILE A 141 -9.92 14.45 14.85
C ILE A 141 -10.44 14.72 16.26
N PHE A 142 -11.13 13.76 16.87
CA PHE A 142 -11.85 13.98 18.11
C PHE A 142 -10.96 13.83 19.35
N ILE A 143 -10.26 12.70 19.49
CA ILE A 143 -9.46 12.39 20.68
C ILE A 143 -8.26 13.33 20.79
N SER A 144 -7.54 13.57 19.69
CA SER A 144 -6.42 14.50 19.68
C SER A 144 -6.87 15.92 20.08
N ARG A 145 -7.99 16.42 19.53
CA ARG A 145 -8.53 17.75 19.81
C ARG A 145 -8.97 17.90 21.26
N LEU A 146 -9.59 16.86 21.83
CA LEU A 146 -9.96 16.82 23.24
C LEU A 146 -8.72 16.99 24.14
N ILE A 147 -7.63 16.29 23.81
CA ILE A 147 -6.37 16.38 24.56
C ILE A 147 -5.73 17.76 24.41
N PHE A 148 -5.66 18.33 23.21
CA PHE A 148 -5.14 19.70 23.00
C PHE A 148 -5.92 20.72 23.81
N THR A 149 -7.26 20.67 23.74
CA THR A 149 -8.14 21.60 24.47
C THR A 149 -7.87 21.53 25.98
N LYS A 150 -7.83 20.31 26.54
CA LYS A 150 -7.52 20.09 27.95
C LYS A 150 -6.12 20.60 28.35
N LEU A 151 -5.10 20.46 27.50
CA LEU A 151 -3.77 20.96 27.78
C LEU A 151 -3.72 22.51 27.77
N LEU A 152 -4.41 23.14 26.82
CA LEU A 152 -4.51 24.59 26.72
C LEU A 152 -5.27 25.22 27.89
N ASP A 153 -6.33 24.56 28.37
CA ASP A 153 -7.10 25.04 29.52
C ASP A 153 -6.30 24.94 30.82
N ASN A 154 -5.34 24.01 30.89
CA ASN A 154 -4.38 23.89 31.98
C ASN A 154 -3.10 24.73 31.77
N ASN A 155 -3.08 25.67 30.83
CA ASN A 155 -1.94 26.54 30.50
C ASN A 155 -0.62 25.78 30.21
N LYS A 156 -0.69 24.53 29.73
CA LYS A 156 0.51 23.77 29.37
C LYS A 156 1.00 24.18 27.98
N ALA A 157 2.30 24.51 27.87
CA ALA A 157 2.92 24.82 26.59
C ALA A 157 2.88 23.61 25.63
N ILE A 158 2.54 23.86 24.37
CA ILE A 158 2.44 22.83 23.33
C ILE A 158 3.45 23.15 22.23
N LYS A 159 4.29 22.18 21.90
CA LYS A 159 5.26 22.26 20.80
C LYS A 159 4.85 21.28 19.72
N PHE A 160 4.92 21.72 18.47
CA PHE A 160 4.55 20.96 17.26
C PHE A 160 5.76 20.53 16.43
N SER A 161 6.98 20.87 16.86
CA SER A 161 8.21 20.52 16.16
C SER A 161 9.39 20.49 17.12
N ASN A 162 10.46 19.82 16.67
CA ASN A 162 11.79 19.93 17.26
C ASN A 162 12.63 20.91 16.44
N SER A 163 13.69 21.46 17.04
CA SER A 163 14.59 22.43 16.35
C SER A 163 15.14 21.88 15.03
N LYS A 164 15.35 20.56 14.91
CA LYS A 164 15.81 19.90 13.67
C LYS A 164 14.70 19.66 12.64
N THR A 165 13.43 19.57 13.06
CA THR A 165 12.29 19.23 12.18
C THR A 165 11.39 20.43 11.87
N GLU A 166 11.56 21.54 12.57
CA GLU A 166 10.73 22.75 12.46
C GLU A 166 10.69 23.32 11.04
N ASN A 167 11.82 23.28 10.33
CA ASN A 167 11.95 23.82 8.97
C ASN A 167 12.11 22.74 7.89
N PHE A 168 11.89 21.47 8.20
CA PHE A 168 12.03 20.39 7.23
C PHE A 168 11.16 20.65 5.99
N LEU A 169 11.80 20.76 4.82
CA LEU A 169 11.22 21.05 3.50
C LEU A 169 10.29 22.28 3.40
N SER A 170 10.29 23.16 4.40
CA SER A 170 9.37 24.31 4.49
C SER A 170 9.67 25.48 3.54
N ASN A 171 10.93 25.61 3.08
CA ASN A 171 11.39 26.68 2.19
C ASN A 171 11.90 26.13 0.86
N THR A 172 11.27 25.07 0.36
CA THR A 172 11.64 24.49 -0.94
C THR A 172 11.14 25.36 -2.09
N ASN A 173 11.98 25.54 -3.11
CA ASN A 173 11.64 26.28 -4.33
C ASN A 173 12.08 25.50 -5.57
N PHE A 174 11.47 24.33 -5.74
CA PHE A 174 11.73 23.45 -6.87
C PHE A 174 10.74 23.72 -8.02
N ASP A 175 11.24 23.85 -9.25
CA ASP A 175 10.40 23.98 -10.45
C ASP A 175 9.95 22.60 -10.97
N PHE A 176 8.88 22.07 -10.38
CA PHE A 176 8.28 20.79 -10.76
C PHE A 176 7.70 20.84 -12.17
N ILE A 177 6.88 21.85 -12.46
CA ILE A 177 6.18 21.97 -13.76
C ILE A 177 7.15 22.23 -14.91
N GLY A 178 8.24 22.98 -14.67
CA GLY A 178 9.30 23.18 -15.67
C GLY A 178 10.08 21.90 -15.97
N LYS A 179 10.26 21.01 -14.99
CA LYS A 179 10.96 19.73 -15.15
C LYS A 179 10.06 18.56 -15.56
N ARG A 180 8.77 18.80 -15.82
CA ARG A 180 7.80 17.73 -16.16
C ARG A 180 8.23 16.81 -17.31
N LYS A 181 8.90 17.35 -18.33
CA LYS A 181 9.38 16.53 -19.46
C LYS A 181 10.42 15.50 -19.03
N ILE A 182 11.30 15.87 -18.10
CA ILE A 182 12.30 14.94 -17.53
C ILE A 182 11.58 13.86 -16.71
N ALA A 183 10.59 14.25 -15.90
CA ALA A 183 9.78 13.31 -15.15
C ALA A 183 9.04 12.33 -16.07
N TYR A 184 8.44 12.79 -17.15
CA TYR A 184 7.76 11.92 -18.13
C TYR A 184 8.71 10.95 -18.81
N ILE A 185 9.93 11.39 -19.16
CA ILE A 185 10.95 10.50 -19.72
C ILE A 185 11.31 9.42 -18.71
N PHE A 186 11.57 9.79 -17.45
CA PHE A 186 11.90 8.83 -16.40
C PHE A 186 10.76 7.82 -16.15
N SER A 187 9.53 8.32 -15.98
CA SER A 187 8.33 7.49 -15.83
C SER A 187 8.08 6.58 -17.03
N GLY A 188 8.29 7.09 -18.25
CA GLY A 188 8.19 6.32 -19.49
C GLY A 188 9.24 5.21 -19.57
N VAL A 189 10.48 5.49 -19.18
CA VAL A 189 11.56 4.49 -19.12
C VAL A 189 11.21 3.37 -18.14
N LEU A 190 10.71 3.70 -16.94
CA LEU A 190 10.27 2.70 -15.97
C LEU A 190 9.16 1.80 -16.52
N ILE A 191 8.15 2.39 -17.17
CA ILE A 191 7.08 1.62 -17.82
C ILE A 191 7.64 0.73 -18.92
N VAL A 192 8.52 1.23 -19.79
CA VAL A 192 9.09 0.45 -20.90
C VAL A 192 9.90 -0.73 -20.39
N PHE A 193 10.75 -0.55 -19.37
CA PHE A 193 11.48 -1.66 -18.75
C PHE A 193 10.53 -2.66 -18.08
N GLY A 194 9.52 -2.19 -17.36
CA GLY A 194 8.52 -3.05 -16.73
C GLY A 194 7.74 -3.88 -17.76
N LEU A 195 7.24 -3.24 -18.82
CA LEU A 195 6.54 -3.92 -19.92
C LEU A 195 7.47 -4.89 -20.67
N GLY A 196 8.73 -4.51 -20.90
CA GLY A 196 9.72 -5.41 -21.51
C GLY A 196 9.92 -6.68 -20.70
N SER A 197 9.98 -6.57 -19.37
CA SER A 197 10.02 -7.75 -18.48
C SER A 197 8.73 -8.57 -18.57
N LEU A 198 7.57 -7.90 -18.51
CA LEU A 198 6.27 -8.57 -18.57
C LEU A 198 6.08 -9.38 -19.87
N ILE A 199 6.55 -8.86 -21.01
CA ILE A 199 6.44 -9.55 -22.30
C ILE A 199 7.44 -10.71 -22.41
N THR A 200 8.68 -10.53 -21.91
CA THR A 200 9.75 -11.54 -22.10
C THR A 200 9.71 -12.67 -21.07
N LYS A 201 9.37 -12.35 -19.82
CA LYS A 201 9.40 -13.29 -18.69
C LYS A 201 8.01 -13.65 -18.16
N GLY A 202 7.04 -12.74 -18.32
CA GLY A 202 5.70 -12.93 -17.78
C GLY A 202 5.62 -12.64 -16.28
N LEU A 203 4.50 -13.06 -15.68
CA LEU A 203 4.23 -13.01 -14.25
C LEU A 203 4.14 -14.43 -13.72
N SER A 204 4.67 -14.67 -12.52
CA SER A 204 4.36 -15.88 -11.78
C SER A 204 3.00 -15.76 -11.13
N TYR A 205 2.10 -16.68 -11.41
CA TYR A 205 0.76 -16.70 -10.83
C TYR A 205 0.72 -17.67 -9.67
N GLY A 206 0.22 -17.20 -8.52
CA GLY A 206 -0.07 -18.08 -7.40
C GLY A 206 -1.24 -19.03 -7.72
N VAL A 207 -1.45 -20.01 -6.84
CA VAL A 207 -2.53 -21.01 -6.97
C VAL A 207 -3.93 -20.39 -7.13
N ASP A 208 -4.14 -19.18 -6.61
CA ASP A 208 -5.39 -18.42 -6.74
C ASP A 208 -5.73 -18.04 -8.20
N PHE A 209 -4.70 -17.84 -9.04
CA PHE A 209 -4.82 -17.43 -10.44
C PHE A 209 -4.47 -18.55 -11.42
N SER A 210 -3.64 -19.51 -11.01
CA SER A 210 -3.31 -20.68 -11.83
C SER A 210 -4.27 -21.85 -11.61
N GLY A 211 -4.92 -21.93 -10.45
CA GLY A 211 -5.61 -23.13 -9.97
C GLY A 211 -4.64 -24.25 -9.59
N GLY A 212 -5.18 -25.29 -8.94
CA GLY A 212 -4.45 -26.48 -8.54
C GLY A 212 -4.22 -26.55 -7.04
N ARG A 213 -3.04 -27.04 -6.63
CA ARG A 213 -2.67 -27.25 -5.23
C ARG A 213 -1.32 -26.63 -4.93
N SER A 214 -1.21 -26.01 -3.76
CA SER A 214 0.01 -25.44 -3.23
C SER A 214 0.34 -26.05 -1.88
N TYR A 215 1.58 -26.50 -1.71
CA TYR A 215 2.10 -27.11 -0.49
C TYR A 215 3.29 -26.32 0.02
N VAL A 216 3.30 -25.96 1.30
CA VAL A 216 4.50 -25.47 1.98
C VAL A 216 5.15 -26.65 2.67
N ILE A 217 6.36 -27.01 2.25
CA ILE A 217 7.07 -28.20 2.71
C ILE A 217 8.36 -27.78 3.40
N ARG A 218 8.59 -28.32 4.60
CA ARG A 218 9.81 -28.10 5.39
C ARG A 218 10.66 -29.37 5.43
N PHE A 219 11.95 -29.17 5.23
CA PHE A 219 13.00 -30.18 5.28
C PHE A 219 13.81 -30.04 6.56
N ASP A 220 14.56 -31.09 6.90
CA ASP A 220 15.48 -31.11 8.03
C ASP A 220 16.85 -30.47 7.72
N ASP A 221 17.14 -30.22 6.44
CA ASP A 221 18.31 -29.47 5.97
C ASP A 221 17.96 -28.56 4.78
N ASN A 222 18.90 -27.74 4.35
CA ASN A 222 18.77 -26.89 3.18
C ASN A 222 18.61 -27.72 1.91
N VAL A 223 17.69 -27.30 1.04
CA VAL A 223 17.39 -28.01 -0.22
C VAL A 223 17.53 -27.09 -1.42
N ASN A 224 17.96 -27.64 -2.54
CA ASN A 224 18.01 -26.92 -3.80
C ASN A 224 16.67 -27.04 -4.53
N THR A 225 16.02 -25.90 -4.81
CA THR A 225 14.70 -25.86 -5.46
C THR A 225 14.68 -26.50 -6.86
N ASN A 226 15.80 -26.46 -7.60
CA ASN A 226 15.89 -27.09 -8.91
C ASN A 226 15.93 -28.62 -8.81
N ASP A 227 16.58 -29.16 -7.78
CA ASP A 227 16.65 -30.61 -7.57
C ASP A 227 15.30 -31.17 -7.10
N ILE A 228 14.63 -30.44 -6.20
CA ILE A 228 13.25 -30.72 -5.81
C ILE A 228 12.32 -30.69 -7.03
N ARG A 229 12.44 -29.65 -7.89
CA ARG A 229 11.64 -29.53 -9.11
C ARG A 229 11.86 -30.73 -10.05
N LYS A 230 13.10 -31.15 -10.26
CA LYS A 230 13.43 -32.31 -11.11
C LYS A 230 12.81 -33.59 -10.57
N ALA A 231 12.95 -33.85 -9.27
CA ALA A 231 12.38 -35.05 -8.63
C ALA A 231 10.84 -35.09 -8.77
N LEU A 232 10.18 -33.96 -8.54
CA LEU A 232 8.72 -33.87 -8.64
C LEU A 232 8.22 -33.93 -10.09
N THR A 233 8.98 -33.41 -11.06
CA THR A 233 8.65 -33.50 -12.49
C THR A 233 8.55 -34.96 -12.93
N ALA A 234 9.44 -35.83 -12.45
CA ALA A 234 9.40 -37.25 -12.74
C ALA A 234 8.16 -37.95 -12.14
N SER A 235 7.67 -37.48 -10.99
CA SER A 235 6.53 -38.07 -10.28
C SER A 235 5.17 -37.62 -10.83
N PHE A 236 5.05 -36.35 -11.21
CA PHE A 236 3.80 -35.77 -11.72
C PHE A 236 3.67 -35.80 -13.26
N GLY A 237 4.75 -36.04 -13.99
CA GLY A 237 4.76 -35.98 -15.47
C GLY A 237 4.70 -34.56 -16.04
N SER A 238 4.48 -33.55 -15.19
CA SER A 238 4.58 -32.12 -15.49
C SER A 238 5.45 -31.44 -14.45
N ALA A 239 6.25 -30.45 -14.84
CA ALA A 239 7.11 -29.74 -13.90
C ALA A 239 6.26 -28.83 -12.99
N PRO A 240 6.21 -29.08 -11.66
CA PRO A 240 5.57 -28.14 -10.74
C PRO A 240 6.43 -26.90 -10.55
N GLU A 241 5.81 -25.82 -10.10
CA GLU A 241 6.54 -24.65 -9.65
C GLU A 241 7.09 -24.91 -8.24
N VAL A 242 8.39 -24.68 -8.06
CA VAL A 242 9.07 -24.89 -6.77
C VAL A 242 9.85 -23.63 -6.47
N LYS A 243 9.53 -22.99 -5.35
CA LYS A 243 10.12 -21.73 -4.88
C LYS A 243 10.56 -21.85 -3.44
N THR A 244 11.63 -21.16 -3.06
CA THR A 244 12.05 -21.08 -1.66
C THR A 244 10.99 -20.33 -0.86
N PHE A 245 10.69 -20.81 0.35
CA PHE A 245 9.69 -20.23 1.25
C PHE A 245 10.31 -19.94 2.62
N GLY A 246 11.05 -18.83 2.67
CA GLY A 246 11.79 -18.39 3.85
C GLY A 246 13.15 -19.05 4.02
N PRO A 247 13.49 -19.62 5.19
CA PRO A 247 14.79 -20.26 5.38
C PRO A 247 15.00 -21.35 4.33
N ASP A 248 16.25 -21.56 3.90
CA ASP A 248 16.66 -22.47 2.81
C ASP A 248 16.23 -23.95 2.96
N ARG A 249 15.63 -24.31 4.09
CA ARG A 249 15.01 -25.62 4.38
C ARG A 249 13.51 -25.68 4.14
N GLN A 250 12.90 -24.67 3.53
CA GLN A 250 11.47 -24.62 3.24
C GLN A 250 11.23 -24.24 1.79
N VAL A 251 10.32 -24.96 1.13
CA VAL A 251 9.92 -24.69 -0.24
C VAL A 251 8.40 -24.66 -0.36
N LYS A 252 7.91 -23.82 -1.24
CA LYS A 252 6.53 -23.83 -1.72
C LYS A 252 6.50 -24.58 -3.05
N VAL A 253 5.65 -25.60 -3.14
CA VAL A 253 5.42 -26.40 -4.34
C VAL A 253 4.00 -26.13 -4.83
N THR A 254 3.86 -25.64 -6.06
CA THR A 254 2.57 -25.41 -6.70
C THR A 254 2.43 -26.31 -7.93
N THR A 255 1.37 -27.09 -7.98
CA THR A 255 1.11 -28.08 -9.04
C THR A 255 -0.33 -28.02 -9.53
N ARG A 256 -0.49 -28.24 -10.84
CA ARG A 256 -1.80 -28.38 -11.51
C ARG A 256 -2.15 -29.85 -11.80
N PHE A 257 -1.36 -30.78 -11.26
CA PHE A 257 -1.60 -32.21 -11.45
C PHE A 257 -2.99 -32.60 -10.90
N MET A 258 -3.77 -33.30 -11.71
CA MET A 258 -5.15 -33.72 -11.41
C MET A 258 -6.03 -32.56 -10.91
N ILE A 259 -5.97 -31.41 -11.60
CA ILE A 259 -6.79 -30.23 -11.26
C ILE A 259 -8.27 -30.43 -11.60
N ASP A 260 -8.57 -31.16 -12.67
CA ASP A 260 -9.93 -31.41 -13.15
C ASP A 260 -10.59 -32.65 -12.52
N GLU A 261 -9.85 -33.37 -11.67
CA GLU A 261 -10.35 -34.57 -10.99
C GLU A 261 -10.88 -34.23 -9.60
N GLU A 262 -12.17 -34.48 -9.39
CA GLU A 262 -12.86 -34.27 -8.13
C GLU A 262 -12.94 -35.59 -7.34
N GLY A 263 -12.27 -35.65 -6.19
CA GLY A 263 -12.36 -36.75 -5.24
C GLY A 263 -11.41 -36.56 -4.06
N ASP A 264 -11.83 -36.96 -2.86
CA ASP A 264 -11.01 -36.85 -1.63
C ASP A 264 -9.70 -37.64 -1.74
N ASN A 265 -9.72 -38.74 -2.51
CA ASN A 265 -8.57 -39.60 -2.78
C ASN A 265 -7.46 -38.90 -3.60
N VAL A 266 -7.77 -37.82 -4.32
CA VAL A 266 -6.79 -37.12 -5.17
C VAL A 266 -5.73 -36.43 -4.29
N ASP A 267 -6.13 -35.90 -3.14
CA ASP A 267 -5.21 -35.23 -2.23
C ASP A 267 -4.23 -36.25 -1.61
N GLU A 268 -4.70 -37.46 -1.27
CA GLU A 268 -3.86 -38.56 -0.81
C GLU A 268 -2.89 -39.05 -1.90
N ILE A 269 -3.36 -39.18 -3.15
CA ILE A 269 -2.49 -39.59 -4.28
C ILE A 269 -1.36 -38.58 -4.48
N ILE A 270 -1.67 -37.28 -4.44
CA ILE A 270 -0.68 -36.22 -4.63
C ILE A 270 0.29 -36.17 -3.46
N GLN A 271 -0.21 -36.26 -2.22
CA GLN A 271 0.64 -36.31 -1.03
C GLN A 271 1.55 -37.54 -1.04
N GLY A 272 1.06 -38.71 -1.49
CA GLY A 272 1.86 -39.91 -1.67
C GLY A 272 2.98 -39.71 -2.69
N LYS A 273 2.64 -39.16 -3.87
CA LYS A 273 3.62 -38.80 -4.90
C LYS A 273 4.65 -37.76 -4.44
N LEU A 274 4.23 -36.78 -3.64
CA LEU A 274 5.12 -35.81 -3.00
C LEU A 274 6.06 -36.52 -2.03
N PHE A 275 5.53 -37.35 -1.14
CA PHE A 275 6.32 -38.08 -0.17
C PHE A 275 7.37 -38.96 -0.85
N ASP A 276 6.99 -39.76 -1.84
CA ASP A 276 7.90 -40.66 -2.54
C ASP A 276 9.03 -39.92 -3.26
N ALA A 277 8.72 -38.79 -3.90
CA ALA A 277 9.69 -37.98 -4.62
C ALA A 277 10.60 -37.16 -3.68
N LEU A 278 10.09 -36.75 -2.51
CA LEU A 278 10.79 -35.84 -1.60
C LEU A 278 11.52 -36.56 -0.46
N LYS A 279 11.14 -37.80 -0.14
CA LYS A 279 11.80 -38.64 0.87
C LYS A 279 13.33 -38.67 0.77
N PRO A 280 13.96 -38.74 -0.42
CA PRO A 280 15.42 -38.74 -0.55
C PRO A 280 16.10 -37.44 -0.07
N PHE A 281 15.36 -36.34 0.04
CA PHE A 281 15.90 -35.04 0.46
C PHE A 281 15.85 -34.83 1.97
N TYR A 282 15.27 -35.78 2.73
CA TYR A 282 15.30 -35.78 4.18
C TYR A 282 16.52 -36.57 4.68
N LYS A 283 17.33 -36.00 5.58
CA LYS A 283 18.44 -36.74 6.22
C LYS A 283 17.93 -37.73 7.27
N LYS A 284 16.87 -37.37 7.98
CA LYS A 284 16.18 -38.23 8.94
C LYS A 284 15.04 -38.99 8.26
N THR A 285 14.89 -40.26 8.61
CA THR A 285 13.77 -41.08 8.11
C THR A 285 12.45 -40.48 8.58
N ILE A 286 11.65 -40.02 7.62
CA ILE A 286 10.28 -39.54 7.81
C ILE A 286 9.30 -40.57 7.24
N ASN A 287 8.21 -40.84 7.95
CA ASN A 287 7.11 -41.67 7.46
C ASN A 287 5.98 -40.82 6.87
N TYR A 288 5.05 -41.44 6.14
CA TYR A 288 3.98 -40.73 5.44
C TYR A 288 3.09 -39.91 6.39
N GLN A 289 2.70 -40.49 7.54
CA GLN A 289 1.88 -39.80 8.53
C GLN A 289 2.58 -38.59 9.15
N GLN A 290 3.89 -38.67 9.41
CA GLN A 290 4.69 -37.53 9.87
C GLN A 290 4.84 -36.47 8.79
N PHE A 291 4.88 -36.86 7.51
CA PHE A 291 4.97 -35.94 6.39
C PHE A 291 3.65 -35.17 6.15
N THR A 292 2.50 -35.82 6.36
CA THR A 292 1.17 -35.22 6.11
C THR A 292 0.51 -34.59 7.34
N SER A 293 0.97 -34.92 8.55
CA SER A 293 0.41 -34.36 9.78
C SER A 293 0.71 -32.87 9.91
N THR A 294 -0.31 -32.03 9.78
CA THR A 294 -0.24 -30.59 10.06
C THR A 294 -0.41 -30.25 11.54
N ASP A 295 -0.83 -31.20 12.37
CA ASP A 295 -1.18 -30.97 13.78
C ASP A 295 -0.12 -31.54 14.75
N GLY A 296 0.29 -30.73 15.74
CA GLY A 296 1.14 -31.11 16.88
C GLY A 296 2.49 -30.38 17.00
N GLU A 297 3.10 -30.40 18.19
CA GLU A 297 4.45 -29.83 18.47
C GLU A 297 5.56 -30.48 17.61
N ASN A 298 5.29 -31.65 17.01
CA ASN A 298 6.19 -32.38 16.12
C ASN A 298 6.07 -32.01 14.63
N ALA A 299 5.23 -31.05 14.24
CA ALA A 299 5.10 -30.53 12.85
C ALA A 299 6.31 -29.65 12.44
N LEU A 300 7.52 -30.09 12.78
CA LEU A 300 8.77 -29.39 12.50
C LEU A 300 9.31 -29.68 11.10
N ILE A 301 8.84 -30.72 10.42
CA ILE A 301 9.23 -31.15 9.06
C ILE A 301 8.04 -31.80 8.36
N GLY A 302 8.03 -31.80 7.02
CA GLY A 302 6.90 -32.28 6.22
C GLY A 302 6.02 -31.15 5.67
N ILE A 303 4.77 -31.45 5.33
CA ILE A 303 3.78 -30.48 4.85
C ILE A 303 3.35 -29.61 6.03
N LEU A 304 3.62 -28.30 5.95
CA LEU A 304 3.19 -27.31 6.93
C LEU A 304 1.85 -26.67 6.58
N SER A 305 1.53 -26.60 5.30
CA SER A 305 0.31 -25.96 4.81
C SER A 305 -0.04 -26.51 3.44
N LEU A 306 -1.34 -26.71 3.20
CA LEU A 306 -1.93 -27.10 1.94
C LEU A 306 -3.01 -26.07 1.58
N GLN A 307 -3.00 -25.62 0.33
CA GLN A 307 -4.04 -24.79 -0.27
C GLN A 307 -4.48 -25.40 -1.60
N LYS A 308 -5.79 -25.55 -1.81
CA LYS A 308 -6.38 -26.06 -3.04
C LYS A 308 -7.33 -25.02 -3.63
N VAL A 309 -7.23 -24.80 -4.93
CA VAL A 309 -8.12 -23.89 -5.68
C VAL A 309 -8.58 -24.59 -6.95
N GLY A 310 -9.90 -24.78 -7.07
CA GLY A 310 -10.52 -25.40 -8.24
C GLY A 310 -10.68 -24.44 -9.42
N PRO A 311 -10.80 -24.93 -10.67
CA PRO A 311 -10.88 -24.10 -11.87
C PRO A 311 -11.99 -23.03 -11.83
N THR A 312 -13.20 -23.39 -11.37
CA THR A 312 -14.33 -22.45 -11.27
C THR A 312 -14.04 -21.29 -10.32
N VAL A 313 -13.34 -21.57 -9.22
CA VAL A 313 -12.96 -20.56 -8.22
C VAL A 313 -11.91 -19.60 -8.78
N VAL A 314 -10.99 -20.09 -9.62
CA VAL A 314 -10.00 -19.24 -10.31
C VAL A 314 -10.69 -18.20 -11.19
N ASP A 315 -11.66 -18.62 -12.01
CA ASP A 315 -12.40 -17.72 -12.89
C ASP A 315 -13.13 -16.61 -12.11
N GLU A 316 -13.70 -16.95 -10.96
CA GLU A 316 -14.33 -15.98 -10.05
C GLU A 316 -13.32 -14.99 -9.47
N ILE A 317 -12.16 -15.48 -8.99
CA ILE A 317 -11.09 -14.64 -8.42
C ILE A 317 -10.55 -13.67 -9.48
N VAL A 318 -10.25 -14.16 -10.69
CA VAL A 318 -9.71 -13.35 -11.79
C VAL A 318 -10.71 -12.27 -12.18
N ARG A 319 -11.99 -12.63 -12.38
CA ARG A 319 -13.04 -11.67 -12.73
C ARG A 319 -13.24 -10.63 -11.62
N GLY A 320 -13.29 -11.08 -10.37
CA GLY A 320 -13.41 -10.21 -9.20
C GLY A 320 -12.28 -9.19 -9.12
N ALA A 321 -11.03 -9.63 -9.30
CA ALA A 321 -9.86 -8.76 -9.30
C ALA A 321 -9.90 -7.70 -10.42
N VAL A 322 -10.25 -8.10 -11.64
CA VAL A 322 -10.35 -7.18 -12.79
C VAL A 322 -11.47 -6.15 -12.57
N LEU A 323 -12.65 -6.60 -12.13
CA LEU A 323 -13.77 -5.71 -11.83
C LEU A 323 -13.45 -4.76 -10.67
N ALA A 324 -12.77 -5.23 -9.63
CA ALA A 324 -12.35 -4.40 -8.51
C ALA A 324 -11.44 -3.25 -8.97
N ILE A 325 -10.41 -3.54 -9.78
CA ILE A 325 -9.50 -2.50 -10.30
C ILE A 325 -10.26 -1.52 -11.20
N PHE A 326 -11.09 -2.04 -12.11
CA PHE A 326 -11.86 -1.21 -13.04
C PHE A 326 -12.81 -0.25 -12.29
N PHE A 327 -13.63 -0.77 -11.37
CA PHE A 327 -14.56 0.05 -10.60
C PHE A 327 -13.85 0.99 -9.64
N ALA A 328 -12.71 0.60 -9.04
CA ALA A 328 -11.91 1.49 -8.22
C ALA A 328 -11.44 2.72 -9.02
N LEU A 329 -10.87 2.50 -10.21
CA LEU A 329 -10.42 3.61 -11.08
C LEU A 329 -11.59 4.49 -11.54
N LEU A 330 -12.73 3.90 -11.89
CA LEU A 330 -13.93 4.63 -12.30
C LEU A 330 -14.50 5.48 -11.17
N ILE A 331 -14.64 4.92 -9.97
CA ILE A 331 -15.13 5.63 -8.78
C ILE A 331 -14.20 6.77 -8.40
N ILE A 332 -12.88 6.55 -8.44
CA ILE A 332 -11.88 7.60 -8.19
C ILE A 332 -12.00 8.72 -9.23
N LEU A 333 -12.08 8.38 -10.53
CA LEU A 333 -12.25 9.35 -11.59
C LEU A 333 -13.50 10.21 -11.37
N GLY A 334 -14.63 9.57 -11.06
CA GLY A 334 -15.89 10.22 -10.76
C GLY A 334 -15.78 11.15 -9.55
N TYR A 335 -15.25 10.64 -8.43
CA TYR A 335 -15.06 11.40 -7.20
C TYR A 335 -14.21 12.64 -7.43
N ILE A 336 -13.03 12.51 -8.05
CA ILE A 336 -12.11 13.65 -8.28
C ILE A 336 -12.73 14.65 -9.25
N THR A 337 -13.37 14.18 -10.32
CA THR A 337 -14.02 15.06 -11.29
C THR A 337 -15.12 15.90 -10.63
N LEU A 338 -15.96 15.28 -9.79
CA LEU A 338 -17.00 15.98 -9.04
C LEU A 338 -16.41 16.92 -7.98
N ARG A 339 -15.39 16.48 -7.25
CA ARG A 339 -14.74 17.24 -6.17
C ARG A 339 -14.04 18.51 -6.67
N PHE A 340 -13.30 18.40 -7.77
CA PHE A 340 -12.48 19.50 -8.31
C PHE A 340 -13.18 20.29 -9.44
N LYS A 341 -14.38 19.88 -9.85
CA LYS A 341 -15.21 20.52 -10.89
C LYS A 341 -14.51 20.64 -12.26
N LYS A 342 -13.42 19.90 -12.46
CA LYS A 342 -12.59 19.89 -13.67
C LYS A 342 -12.09 18.47 -13.91
N TRP A 343 -12.46 17.90 -15.05
CA TRP A 343 -12.12 16.52 -15.42
C TRP A 343 -10.62 16.31 -15.60
N GLN A 344 -9.84 17.36 -15.89
CA GLN A 344 -8.39 17.32 -16.07
C GLN A 344 -7.66 16.77 -14.84
N TYR A 345 -8.13 17.13 -13.64
CA TYR A 345 -7.58 16.58 -12.39
C TYR A 345 -7.90 15.08 -12.27
N GLY A 346 -9.14 14.68 -12.59
CA GLY A 346 -9.54 13.27 -12.59
C GLY A 346 -8.67 12.41 -13.51
N VAL A 347 -8.47 12.85 -14.76
CA VAL A 347 -7.63 12.14 -15.74
C VAL A 347 -6.16 12.14 -15.32
N GLY A 348 -5.64 13.26 -14.82
CA GLY A 348 -4.27 13.33 -14.28
C GLY A 348 -4.02 12.35 -13.14
N GLY A 349 -4.99 12.22 -12.22
CA GLY A 349 -4.96 11.22 -11.15
C GLY A 349 -4.95 9.79 -11.70
N VAL A 350 -5.91 9.42 -12.55
CA VAL A 350 -6.00 8.06 -13.11
C VAL A 350 -4.76 7.66 -13.92
N ILE A 351 -4.17 8.57 -14.70
CA ILE A 351 -2.93 8.30 -15.43
C ILE A 351 -1.78 7.98 -14.46
N SER A 352 -1.68 8.74 -13.37
CA SER A 352 -0.69 8.48 -12.31
C SER A 352 -0.90 7.11 -11.66
N LEU A 353 -2.14 6.75 -11.33
CA LEU A 353 -2.49 5.46 -10.73
C LEU A 353 -2.21 4.29 -11.67
N THR A 354 -2.47 4.47 -12.98
CA THR A 354 -2.15 3.48 -14.01
C THR A 354 -0.64 3.28 -14.10
N HIS A 355 0.13 4.36 -14.06
CA HIS A 355 1.59 4.28 -13.99
C HIS A 355 2.05 3.47 -12.76
N ASP A 356 1.51 3.76 -11.57
CA ASP A 356 1.93 3.09 -10.33
C ASP A 356 1.66 1.58 -10.38
N ALA A 357 0.49 1.20 -10.87
CA ALA A 357 0.13 -0.21 -11.05
C ALA A 357 1.03 -0.91 -12.07
N LEU A 358 1.29 -0.29 -13.23
CA LEU A 358 2.13 -0.87 -14.28
C LEU A 358 3.59 -1.02 -13.85
N VAL A 359 4.16 -0.01 -13.17
CA VAL A 359 5.54 -0.11 -12.68
C VAL A 359 5.63 -1.17 -11.58
N THR A 360 4.65 -1.25 -10.67
CA THR A 360 4.62 -2.30 -9.64
C THR A 360 4.57 -3.70 -10.25
N LEU A 361 3.67 -3.93 -11.23
CA LEU A 361 3.60 -5.19 -11.98
C LEU A 361 4.90 -5.51 -12.73
N GLY A 362 5.48 -4.51 -13.38
CA GLY A 362 6.74 -4.64 -14.11
C GLY A 362 7.90 -5.04 -13.21
N LEU A 363 8.00 -4.44 -12.02
CA LEU A 363 9.02 -4.79 -11.03
C LEU A 363 8.79 -6.19 -10.44
N PHE A 364 7.53 -6.63 -10.31
CA PHE A 364 7.22 -8.01 -9.92
C PHE A 364 7.73 -9.02 -10.94
N SER A 365 7.47 -8.78 -12.21
CA SER A 365 8.03 -9.59 -13.30
C SER A 365 9.56 -9.55 -13.30
N LEU A 366 10.16 -8.37 -13.16
CA LEU A 366 11.61 -8.18 -13.24
C LEU A 366 12.34 -8.97 -12.14
N PHE A 367 11.88 -8.83 -10.90
CA PHE A 367 12.55 -9.37 -9.72
C PHE A 367 12.18 -10.81 -9.36
N ASP A 368 11.18 -11.41 -10.01
CA ASP A 368 10.84 -12.82 -9.81
C ASP A 368 12.06 -13.74 -10.02
N GLY A 369 12.35 -14.65 -9.11
CA GLY A 369 13.54 -15.51 -9.17
C GLY A 369 14.90 -14.83 -8.98
N ILE A 370 14.98 -13.49 -8.85
CA ILE A 370 16.19 -12.76 -8.43
C ILE A 370 16.17 -12.57 -6.92
N LEU A 371 15.02 -12.19 -6.36
CA LEU A 371 14.86 -11.98 -4.93
C LEU A 371 14.58 -13.31 -4.21
N PRO A 372 15.05 -13.48 -2.96
CA PRO A 372 14.98 -14.75 -2.23
C PRO A 372 13.59 -15.03 -1.60
N PHE A 373 12.52 -14.49 -2.18
CA PHE A 373 11.15 -14.68 -1.71
C PHE A 373 10.18 -14.74 -2.88
N SER A 374 8.99 -15.30 -2.65
CA SER A 374 8.01 -15.47 -3.72
C SER A 374 7.46 -14.13 -4.22
N MET A 375 7.54 -13.94 -5.53
CA MET A 375 7.00 -12.80 -6.29
C MET A 375 5.76 -13.24 -7.08
N GLU A 376 4.90 -14.04 -6.46
CA GLU A 376 3.67 -14.52 -7.07
C GLU A 376 2.57 -13.45 -7.05
N ILE A 377 1.79 -13.42 -8.13
CA ILE A 377 0.51 -12.73 -8.21
C ILE A 377 -0.53 -13.64 -7.58
N ASP A 378 -0.87 -13.35 -6.32
CA ASP A 378 -1.93 -13.99 -5.55
C ASP A 378 -3.00 -12.98 -5.14
N GLN A 379 -4.00 -13.42 -4.39
CA GLN A 379 -5.06 -12.53 -3.92
C GLN A 379 -4.55 -11.37 -3.06
N ALA A 380 -3.50 -11.60 -2.26
CA ALA A 380 -2.91 -10.56 -1.44
C ALA A 380 -2.26 -9.49 -2.33
N PHE A 381 -1.58 -9.87 -3.42
CA PHE A 381 -1.02 -8.93 -4.38
C PHE A 381 -2.09 -8.00 -4.98
N ILE A 382 -3.27 -8.52 -5.34
CA ILE A 382 -4.38 -7.67 -5.83
C ILE A 382 -4.83 -6.68 -4.77
N ALA A 383 -4.94 -7.12 -3.50
CA ALA A 383 -5.23 -6.23 -2.39
C ALA A 383 -4.17 -5.14 -2.24
N ALA A 384 -2.88 -5.47 -2.44
CA ALA A 384 -1.79 -4.50 -2.42
C ALA A 384 -1.93 -3.46 -3.56
N ILE A 385 -2.22 -3.88 -4.79
CA ILE A 385 -2.43 -2.95 -5.92
C ILE A 385 -3.58 -1.98 -5.65
N LEU A 386 -4.73 -2.48 -5.19
CA LEU A 386 -5.87 -1.62 -4.87
C LEU A 386 -5.59 -0.68 -3.70
N THR A 387 -4.77 -1.13 -2.74
CA THR A 387 -4.28 -0.29 -1.66
C THR A 387 -3.35 0.81 -2.15
N ILE A 388 -2.42 0.49 -3.05
CA ILE A 388 -1.52 1.47 -3.67
C ILE A 388 -2.34 2.52 -4.41
N ILE A 389 -3.38 2.10 -5.12
CA ILE A 389 -4.31 3.01 -5.82
C ILE A 389 -4.97 3.98 -4.82
N GLY A 390 -5.53 3.46 -3.72
CA GLY A 390 -6.18 4.28 -2.69
C GLY A 390 -5.21 5.22 -1.95
N TYR A 391 -3.99 4.73 -1.66
CA TYR A 391 -2.96 5.51 -0.98
C TYR A 391 -2.35 6.59 -1.88
N SER A 392 -1.95 6.25 -3.10
CA SER A 392 -1.33 7.19 -4.06
C SER A 392 -2.29 8.35 -4.41
N ILE A 393 -3.58 8.05 -4.55
CA ILE A 393 -4.56 9.10 -4.86
C ILE A 393 -4.78 10.07 -3.71
N ASN A 394 -4.57 9.67 -2.45
CA ASN A 394 -4.64 10.57 -1.30
C ASN A 394 -3.66 11.75 -1.45
N ASP A 395 -2.38 11.45 -1.73
CA ASP A 395 -1.35 12.47 -1.97
C ASP A 395 -1.70 13.36 -3.17
N THR A 396 -2.20 12.77 -4.26
CA THR A 396 -2.64 13.50 -5.44
C THR A 396 -3.79 14.48 -5.12
N VAL A 397 -4.79 14.05 -4.36
CA VAL A 397 -5.94 14.89 -3.93
C VAL A 397 -5.47 16.06 -3.07
N ILE A 398 -4.52 15.83 -2.16
CA ILE A 398 -3.92 16.87 -1.33
C ILE A 398 -3.22 17.94 -2.18
N ILE A 399 -2.41 17.50 -3.16
CA ILE A 399 -1.71 18.41 -4.07
C ILE A 399 -2.72 19.20 -4.91
N PHE A 400 -3.76 18.54 -5.45
CA PHE A 400 -4.79 19.21 -6.24
C PHE A 400 -5.60 20.22 -5.42
N ASP A 401 -5.91 19.92 -4.17
CA ASP A 401 -6.62 20.86 -3.29
C ASP A 401 -5.79 22.11 -3.03
N ARG A 402 -4.49 21.94 -2.75
CA ARG A 402 -3.59 23.09 -2.57
C ARG A 402 -3.40 23.90 -3.86
N ILE A 403 -3.34 23.24 -5.02
CA ILE A 403 -3.32 23.92 -6.33
C ILE A 403 -4.57 24.79 -6.49
N ARG A 404 -5.75 24.22 -6.22
CA ARG A 404 -7.03 24.93 -6.31
C ARG A 404 -7.10 26.10 -5.32
N GLU A 405 -6.67 25.90 -4.07
CA GLU A 405 -6.60 26.95 -3.05
C GLU A 405 -5.68 28.09 -3.51
N ASN A 406 -4.46 27.78 -3.97
CA ASN A 406 -3.50 28.76 -4.44
C ASN A 406 -4.02 29.54 -5.65
N MET A 407 -4.65 28.89 -6.63
CA MET A 407 -5.28 29.56 -7.77
C MET A 407 -6.42 30.51 -7.34
N GLY A 408 -7.13 30.18 -6.25
CA GLY A 408 -8.17 31.03 -5.69
C GLY A 408 -7.60 32.29 -5.00
N LEU A 409 -6.50 32.12 -4.25
CA LEU A 409 -5.82 33.20 -3.52
C LEU A 409 -4.99 34.12 -4.44
N HIS A 410 -4.28 33.54 -5.42
CA HIS A 410 -3.33 34.24 -6.28
C HIS A 410 -3.80 34.25 -7.74
N LYS A 411 -4.97 34.84 -7.98
CA LYS A 411 -5.64 34.87 -9.31
C LYS A 411 -4.81 35.51 -10.43
N LYS A 412 -3.83 36.36 -10.09
CA LYS A 412 -2.96 37.05 -11.04
C LYS A 412 -1.68 36.26 -11.38
N ALA A 413 -1.32 35.26 -10.58
CA ALA A 413 -0.13 34.45 -10.84
C ALA A 413 -0.39 33.47 -12.00
N SER A 414 0.66 33.10 -12.74
CA SER A 414 0.53 32.13 -13.83
C SER A 414 0.11 30.76 -13.29
N LEU A 415 -0.49 29.92 -14.13
CA LEU A 415 -0.85 28.56 -13.74
C LEU A 415 0.38 27.77 -13.27
N LYS A 416 1.52 27.96 -13.95
CA LYS A 416 2.80 27.33 -13.61
C LYS A 416 3.26 27.72 -12.21
N ASP A 417 3.25 29.01 -11.89
CA ASP A 417 3.72 29.53 -10.60
C ASP A 417 2.80 29.08 -9.47
N ASN A 418 1.48 29.15 -9.69
CA ASN A 418 0.49 28.67 -8.73
C ASN A 418 0.68 27.19 -8.39
N MET A 419 0.88 26.34 -9.41
CA MET A 419 1.08 24.91 -9.22
C MET A 419 2.42 24.60 -8.56
N ASN A 420 3.53 25.22 -8.98
CA ASN A 420 4.82 25.04 -8.33
C ASN A 420 4.78 25.47 -6.87
N HIS A 421 4.17 26.61 -6.55
CA HIS A 421 4.05 27.06 -5.17
C HIS A 421 3.23 26.08 -4.33
N ALA A 422 2.12 25.57 -4.88
CA ALA A 422 1.30 24.56 -4.21
C ALA A 422 2.09 23.30 -3.91
N MET A 423 2.77 22.74 -4.92
CA MET A 423 3.54 21.51 -4.80
C MET A 423 4.70 21.63 -3.80
N ASN A 424 5.43 22.75 -3.79
CA ASN A 424 6.47 22.98 -2.78
C ASN A 424 5.88 23.07 -1.37
N SER A 425 4.74 23.74 -1.21
CA SER A 425 4.09 23.88 0.11
C SER A 425 3.54 22.57 0.67
N THR A 426 3.18 21.60 -0.19
CA THR A 426 2.70 20.28 0.23
C THR A 426 3.81 19.24 0.37
N LEU A 427 5.02 19.49 -0.16
CA LEU A 427 6.08 18.49 -0.24
C LEU A 427 6.49 17.93 1.13
N GLY A 428 6.61 18.80 2.14
CA GLY A 428 6.94 18.38 3.51
C GLY A 428 5.91 17.41 4.08
N ARG A 429 4.61 17.67 3.83
CA ARG A 429 3.52 16.79 4.22
C ARG A 429 3.61 15.45 3.48
N THR A 430 3.64 15.47 2.15
CA THR A 430 3.71 14.26 1.30
C THR A 430 4.91 13.36 1.62
N MET A 431 6.08 13.94 1.90
CA MET A 431 7.27 13.18 2.30
C MET A 431 7.12 12.56 3.70
N ASN A 432 6.47 13.27 4.62
CA ASN A 432 6.29 12.78 5.99
C ASN A 432 5.26 11.64 6.05
N THR A 433 4.16 11.76 5.32
CA THR A 433 3.11 10.74 5.22
C THR A 433 3.63 9.47 4.57
N ALA A 434 4.29 9.59 3.43
CA ALA A 434 4.98 8.48 2.77
C ALA A 434 6.05 7.87 3.68
N GLY A 435 6.89 8.70 4.31
CA GLY A 435 7.98 8.26 5.17
C GLY A 435 7.52 7.42 6.35
N THR A 436 6.48 7.86 7.08
CA THR A 436 5.93 7.09 8.21
C THR A 436 5.41 5.72 7.78
N THR A 437 4.67 5.67 6.66
CA THR A 437 4.11 4.42 6.15
C THR A 437 5.19 3.49 5.62
N LEU A 438 6.20 4.03 4.91
CA LEU A 438 7.33 3.24 4.43
C LEU A 438 8.19 2.67 5.56
N ILE A 439 8.39 3.40 6.66
CA ILE A 439 9.12 2.89 7.85
C ILE A 439 8.38 1.67 8.43
N VAL A 440 7.05 1.75 8.55
CA VAL A 440 6.21 0.64 9.03
C VAL A 440 6.33 -0.56 8.10
N LEU A 441 6.13 -0.34 6.79
CA LEU A 441 6.19 -1.42 5.81
C LEU A 441 7.58 -2.03 5.72
N LEU A 442 8.64 -1.25 5.87
CA LEU A 442 10.02 -1.74 5.86
C LEU A 442 10.29 -2.64 7.07
N ALA A 443 9.82 -2.26 8.26
CA ALA A 443 9.93 -3.08 9.46
C ALA A 443 9.20 -4.42 9.29
N ILE A 444 7.99 -4.42 8.71
CA ILE A 444 7.25 -5.66 8.42
C ILE A 444 7.91 -6.46 7.31
N PHE A 445 8.45 -5.81 6.28
CA PHE A 445 9.11 -6.52 5.19
C PHE A 445 10.34 -7.30 5.68
N ILE A 446 11.15 -6.67 6.55
CA ILE A 446 12.36 -7.27 7.13
C ILE A 446 12.00 -8.34 8.18
N LEU A 447 11.05 -8.06 9.08
CA LEU A 447 10.79 -8.89 10.26
C LEU A 447 9.54 -9.78 10.14
N GLY A 448 8.73 -9.56 9.12
CA GLY A 448 7.49 -10.27 8.84
C GLY A 448 7.71 -11.69 8.36
N GLY A 449 6.63 -12.46 8.36
CA GLY A 449 6.63 -13.83 7.84
C GLY A 449 6.64 -13.87 6.32
N GLU A 450 7.05 -15.00 5.76
CA GLU A 450 7.19 -15.19 4.31
C GLU A 450 5.89 -15.00 3.53
N ILE A 451 4.76 -15.40 4.12
CA ILE A 451 3.42 -15.28 3.52
C ILE A 451 3.11 -13.82 3.14
N ILE A 452 3.58 -12.85 3.93
CA ILE A 452 3.28 -11.43 3.73
C ILE A 452 4.45 -10.65 3.14
N ARG A 453 5.59 -11.30 2.84
CA ARG A 453 6.79 -10.61 2.35
C ARG A 453 6.60 -10.09 0.93
N GLY A 454 6.04 -10.90 0.02
CA GLY A 454 5.68 -10.45 -1.32
C GLY A 454 4.63 -9.32 -1.29
N PHE A 455 3.60 -9.48 -0.46
CA PHE A 455 2.59 -8.44 -0.22
C PHE A 455 3.17 -7.11 0.26
N THR A 456 4.03 -7.14 1.29
CA THR A 456 4.65 -5.92 1.84
C THR A 456 5.66 -5.29 0.90
N PHE A 457 6.34 -6.10 0.09
CA PHE A 457 7.21 -5.60 -0.98
C PHE A 457 6.42 -4.84 -2.06
N ALA A 458 5.26 -5.36 -2.47
CA ALA A 458 4.36 -4.66 -3.39
C ALA A 458 3.96 -3.29 -2.81
N LEU A 459 3.52 -3.25 -1.56
CA LEU A 459 3.15 -1.99 -0.89
C LEU A 459 4.33 -1.02 -0.77
N LEU A 460 5.53 -1.50 -0.40
CA LEU A 460 6.72 -0.65 -0.30
C LEU A 460 7.04 0.05 -1.62
N ILE A 461 7.11 -0.72 -2.69
CA ILE A 461 7.41 -0.22 -4.04
C ILE A 461 6.28 0.70 -4.51
N GLY A 462 5.04 0.24 -4.39
CA GLY A 462 3.89 0.99 -4.89
C GLY A 462 3.68 2.31 -4.16
N ILE A 463 3.87 2.37 -2.85
CA ILE A 463 3.81 3.63 -2.10
C ILE A 463 4.96 4.55 -2.51
N ALA A 464 6.20 4.05 -2.60
CA ALA A 464 7.34 4.86 -3.01
C ALA A 464 7.14 5.46 -4.43
N ILE A 465 6.67 4.65 -5.37
CA ILE A 465 6.36 5.10 -6.74
C ILE A 465 5.16 6.03 -6.75
N GLY A 466 4.11 5.74 -5.97
CA GLY A 466 2.90 6.54 -5.89
C GLY A 466 3.14 7.94 -5.33
N THR A 467 4.00 8.05 -4.31
CA THR A 467 4.45 9.34 -3.79
C THR A 467 5.23 10.13 -4.87
N TYR A 468 6.10 9.46 -5.63
CA TYR A 468 6.78 10.08 -6.77
C TYR A 468 5.78 10.53 -7.85
N SER A 469 4.87 9.65 -8.28
CA SER A 469 3.97 9.90 -9.39
C SER A 469 2.92 10.97 -9.05
N SER A 470 2.44 11.03 -7.82
CA SER A 470 1.53 12.08 -7.35
C SER A 470 2.12 13.49 -7.54
N VAL A 471 3.43 13.63 -7.31
CA VAL A 471 4.15 14.90 -7.49
C VAL A 471 4.56 15.10 -8.95
N PHE A 472 5.16 14.09 -9.58
CA PHE A 472 5.86 14.25 -10.86
C PHE A 472 5.07 13.83 -12.10
N ASN A 473 3.95 13.11 -11.92
CA ASN A 473 3.06 12.70 -13.00
C ASN A 473 1.68 13.36 -12.86
N ALA A 474 0.94 13.16 -11.77
CA ALA A 474 -0.45 13.58 -11.64
C ALA A 474 -0.64 15.10 -11.83
N ALA A 475 0.09 15.92 -11.07
CA ALA A 475 0.01 17.38 -11.18
C ALA A 475 0.52 17.90 -12.53
N PRO A 476 1.68 17.47 -13.06
CA PRO A 476 2.10 17.87 -14.39
C PRO A 476 1.14 17.46 -15.52
N VAL A 477 0.55 16.26 -15.47
CA VAL A 477 -0.44 15.83 -16.48
C VAL A 477 -1.68 16.73 -16.40
N ALA A 478 -2.16 17.04 -15.20
CA ALA A 478 -3.25 17.99 -15.01
C ALA A 478 -2.88 19.39 -15.57
N TYR A 479 -1.64 19.85 -15.38
CA TYR A 479 -1.15 21.12 -15.94
C TYR A 479 -1.25 21.16 -17.47
N ASP A 480 -0.76 20.12 -18.15
CA ASP A 480 -0.78 20.05 -19.60
C ASP A 480 -2.22 19.97 -20.15
N LEU A 481 -3.11 19.23 -19.48
CA LEU A 481 -4.53 19.14 -19.82
C LEU A 481 -5.32 20.45 -19.56
N LEU A 482 -4.87 21.27 -18.61
CA LEU A 482 -5.47 22.58 -18.32
C LEU A 482 -5.04 23.69 -19.31
N GLY A 483 -4.26 23.33 -20.34
CA GLY A 483 -3.79 24.27 -21.38
C GLY A 483 -2.38 24.78 -21.17
N GLY A 484 -1.69 24.34 -20.10
CA GLY A 484 -0.25 24.52 -19.84
C GLY A 484 0.36 25.84 -20.35
N ASP A 485 1.42 25.71 -21.16
CA ASP A 485 2.12 26.84 -21.79
C ASP A 485 1.34 27.46 -22.96
N LYS A 486 0.32 26.77 -23.52
CA LYS A 486 -0.45 27.26 -24.68
C LYS A 486 -1.21 28.55 -24.38
N ASN A 487 -1.70 28.71 -23.15
CA ASN A 487 -2.36 29.94 -22.72
C ASN A 487 -1.37 31.12 -22.61
N LYS A 488 -0.12 30.85 -22.25
CA LYS A 488 0.95 31.85 -22.20
C LYS A 488 1.42 32.21 -23.61
N GLU A 489 1.64 31.23 -24.47
CA GLU A 489 1.98 31.46 -25.88
C GLU A 489 0.89 32.23 -26.64
N LEU A 490 -0.39 31.99 -26.32
CA LEU A 490 -1.51 32.72 -26.90
C LEU A 490 -1.54 34.17 -26.41
N ALA A 491 -1.34 34.41 -25.11
CA ALA A 491 -1.24 35.76 -24.54
C ALA A 491 -0.06 36.55 -25.12
N ASP A 492 1.12 35.93 -25.20
CA ASP A 492 2.33 36.54 -25.77
C ASP A 492 2.12 36.87 -27.27
N LYS A 493 1.42 36.01 -28.02
CA LYS A 493 1.04 36.28 -29.42
C LYS A 493 0.05 37.44 -29.57
N ILE A 494 -0.89 37.60 -28.63
CA ILE A 494 -1.85 38.71 -28.63
C ILE A 494 -1.12 40.02 -28.29
N ILE A 495 -0.27 40.02 -27.26
CA ILE A 495 0.53 41.20 -26.87
C ILE A 495 1.45 41.63 -28.02
N LYS A 496 2.04 40.68 -28.76
CA LYS A 496 2.90 40.98 -29.91
C LYS A 496 2.13 41.51 -31.14
N LYS A 497 0.80 41.38 -31.15
CA LYS A 497 -0.10 41.88 -32.22
C LYS A 497 -0.72 43.25 -31.91
N ILE A 498 -0.73 43.66 -30.64
CA ILE A 498 -1.11 45.00 -30.17
C ILE A 498 0.14 45.87 -30.23
#